data_AF-A0A7G6SNB2-F1
#
_entry.id   AF-A0A7G6SNB2-F1
#
_cell.length_a   1.000
_cell.length_b   1.000
_cell.length_c   1.000
_cell.angle_alpha   90.00
_cell.angle_beta   90.00
_cell.angle_gamma   90.00
#
_symmetry.space_group_name_H-M   'P 1'
#
loop_
_entity.id
_entity.type
_entity.pdbx_description
1 polymer ?
#
loop_
_entity_poly.entity_id
_entity_poly.type
_entity_poly.pdbx_seq_one_letter_code
_entity_poly.pdbx_strand_id
1 'polypeptide(L)'
;MAALSNFACGQLPSIYDGVAEILGFPHEPRMSRKLEKSEPDESLYQVFVDDNFHYRDESHRYLDGQFATYDEAVAHCRAIVDGELENAFKPGATAEQRFETYSLFGLDPFIKTPPGRRVDPPFSAWDYAKERCGILPRDAAIPEA
;
A
#
# COMPACT_ATOMS: atom_id res chain seq x y z
N MET A 1 16.38 -28.39 51.76
CA MET A 1 15.53 -27.35 51.14
C MET A 1 15.99 -27.18 49.70
N ALA A 2 15.16 -27.64 48.76
CA ALA A 2 15.38 -27.57 47.31
C ALA A 2 15.24 -26.09 46.85
N ALA A 3 16.20 -25.54 46.10
CA ALA A 3 16.31 -25.54 44.62
C ALA A 3 16.01 -24.12 44.10
N LEU A 4 16.96 -23.52 43.35
CA LEU A 4 16.84 -23.12 41.93
C LEU A 4 15.78 -22.02 41.67
N SER A 5 15.90 -21.01 40.81
CA SER A 5 16.88 -20.53 39.84
C SER A 5 16.27 -19.23 39.28
N ASN A 6 17.07 -18.47 38.53
CA ASN A 6 16.69 -17.52 37.48
C ASN A 6 16.31 -16.08 37.88
N PHE A 7 17.31 -15.22 37.66
CA PHE A 7 17.16 -13.85 37.20
C PHE A 7 16.29 -13.83 35.93
N ALA A 8 15.15 -13.14 35.98
CA ALA A 8 14.39 -12.76 34.80
C ALA A 8 14.54 -11.25 34.57
N CYS A 9 14.97 -10.93 33.36
CA CYS A 9 15.15 -9.59 32.83
C CYS A 9 13.80 -8.90 32.61
N GLY A 10 13.65 -7.71 33.19
CA GLY A 10 12.92 -6.55 32.63
C GLY A 10 11.51 -6.73 32.08
N GLN A 11 10.50 -6.48 32.92
CA GLN A 11 9.23 -5.90 32.48
C GLN A 11 8.91 -4.74 33.44
N LEU A 12 9.17 -3.50 33.00
CA LEU A 12 8.77 -2.31 33.77
C LEU A 12 7.24 -2.13 33.64
N PRO A 13 6.51 -1.95 34.76
CA PRO A 13 5.10 -1.61 34.70
C PRO A 13 4.91 -0.17 34.21
N SER A 14 3.94 -0.01 33.30
CA SER A 14 3.46 1.25 32.74
C SER A 14 3.00 2.21 33.85
N ILE A 15 3.69 3.34 33.99
CA ILE A 15 3.44 4.36 35.03
C ILE A 15 2.54 5.52 34.58
N TYR A 16 1.60 5.31 33.66
CA TYR A 16 0.63 6.36 33.30
C TYR A 16 -0.80 5.84 33.27
N ASP A 17 -1.31 5.52 34.47
CA ASP A 17 -2.73 5.62 34.76
C ASP A 17 -2.88 6.41 36.06
N GLY A 18 -3.49 7.59 35.97
CA GLY A 18 -4.10 8.25 37.14
C GLY A 18 -3.49 9.56 37.62
N VAL A 19 -3.50 10.63 36.80
CA VAL A 19 -3.57 12.03 37.32
C VAL A 19 -4.39 13.01 36.44
N ALA A 20 -5.18 12.55 35.47
CA ALA A 20 -5.89 13.44 34.54
C ALA A 20 -7.28 13.92 35.04
N GLU A 21 -7.39 14.36 36.30
CA GLU A 21 -8.66 14.88 36.86
C GLU A 21 -8.61 16.34 37.39
N ILE A 22 -7.57 17.13 37.14
CA ILE A 22 -7.47 18.49 37.75
C ILE A 22 -7.57 19.67 36.78
N LEU A 23 -7.46 19.50 35.45
CA LEU A 23 -7.60 20.63 34.53
C LEU A 23 -8.62 20.26 33.45
N GLY A 24 -9.79 20.91 33.48
CA GLY A 24 -10.93 20.69 32.60
C GLY A 24 -10.64 20.91 31.11
N PHE A 25 -9.84 20.04 30.52
CA PHE A 25 -9.73 19.84 29.08
C PHE A 25 -10.84 18.87 28.66
N PRO A 26 -11.62 19.19 27.61
CA PRO A 26 -12.59 18.24 27.09
C PRO A 26 -11.84 16.98 26.64
N HIS A 27 -12.12 15.87 27.31
CA HIS A 27 -11.70 14.55 26.88
C HIS A 27 -12.54 14.19 25.65
N GLU A 28 -12.13 14.64 24.47
CA GLU A 28 -12.66 14.07 23.25
C GLU A 28 -12.29 12.57 23.27
N PRO A 29 -13.28 11.66 23.20
CA PRO A 29 -12.96 10.26 23.08
C PRO A 29 -12.15 10.12 21.79
N ARG A 30 -10.89 9.71 21.94
CA ARG A 30 -10.03 9.38 20.80
C ARG A 30 -10.72 8.20 20.12
N MET A 31 -11.56 8.50 19.12
CA MET A 31 -12.24 7.51 18.31
C MET A 31 -11.14 6.59 17.80
N SER A 32 -11.09 5.40 18.37
CA SER A 32 -10.30 4.29 17.86
C SER A 32 -10.73 4.17 16.41
N ARG A 33 -9.86 4.62 15.51
CA ARG A 33 -10.11 4.73 14.07
C ARG A 33 -10.31 3.33 13.53
N LYS A 34 -11.51 2.82 13.71
CA LYS A 34 -12.03 1.66 13.01
C LYS A 34 -11.95 2.07 11.54
N LEU A 35 -11.17 1.35 10.74
CA LEU A 35 -11.21 1.47 9.30
C LEU A 35 -12.61 1.06 8.85
N GLU A 36 -13.57 1.97 8.95
CA GLU A 36 -14.80 1.87 8.17
C GLU A 36 -14.35 2.00 6.71
N LYS A 37 -14.58 0.96 5.91
CA LYS A 37 -14.47 1.06 4.45
C LYS A 37 -15.38 2.22 4.07
N SER A 38 -14.80 3.35 3.66
CA SER A 38 -15.58 4.48 3.19
C SER A 38 -16.35 4.03 1.96
N GLU A 39 -17.67 4.19 1.97
CA GLU A 39 -18.47 4.03 0.77
C GLU A 39 -17.89 4.93 -0.34
N PRO A 40 -17.79 4.43 -1.59
CA PRO A 40 -17.24 5.21 -2.68
C PRO A 40 -18.13 6.41 -3.03
N ASP A 41 -17.55 7.60 -3.08
CA ASP A 41 -18.17 8.80 -3.63
C ASP A 41 -18.05 8.76 -5.16
N GLU A 42 -19.17 8.53 -5.85
CA GLU A 42 -19.24 8.48 -7.31
C GLU A 42 -18.94 9.82 -7.99
N SER A 43 -18.83 10.91 -7.23
CA SER A 43 -18.34 12.19 -7.72
C SER A 43 -16.82 12.29 -7.73
N LEU A 44 -16.08 11.42 -7.02
CA LEU A 44 -14.62 11.43 -6.95
C LEU A 44 -13.99 10.40 -7.89
N TYR A 45 -12.72 10.60 -8.23
CA TYR A 45 -11.91 9.60 -8.90
C TYR A 45 -11.54 8.51 -7.88
N GLN A 46 -12.01 7.29 -8.13
CA GLN A 46 -11.81 6.18 -7.21
C GLN A 46 -10.69 5.29 -7.75
N VAL A 47 -9.68 5.04 -6.92
CA VAL A 47 -8.61 4.09 -7.22
C VAL A 47 -8.99 2.75 -6.62
N PHE A 48 -9.18 1.78 -7.51
CA PHE A 48 -9.35 0.38 -7.15
C PHE A 48 -8.07 -0.37 -7.44
N VAL A 49 -7.81 -1.41 -6.65
CA VAL A 49 -6.65 -2.27 -6.82
C VAL A 49 -7.13 -3.69 -7.00
N ASP A 50 -6.74 -4.28 -8.13
CA ASP A 50 -6.81 -5.72 -8.36
C ASP A 50 -5.42 -6.34 -8.13
N ASP A 51 -5.38 -7.64 -7.89
CA ASP A 51 -4.15 -8.43 -7.89
C ASP A 51 -4.08 -9.22 -9.20
N ASN A 52 -2.96 -9.10 -9.92
CA ASN A 52 -2.73 -9.81 -11.19
C ASN A 52 -2.86 -11.33 -11.04
N PHE A 53 -2.56 -11.90 -9.86
CA PHE A 53 -2.70 -13.34 -9.62
C PHE A 53 -4.16 -13.80 -9.61
N HIS A 54 -5.08 -12.90 -9.22
CA HIS A 54 -6.52 -13.17 -9.08
C HIS A 54 -7.36 -12.41 -10.11
N TYR A 55 -6.84 -12.17 -11.32
CA TYR A 55 -7.40 -11.28 -12.37
C TYR A 55 -8.90 -11.48 -12.75
N ARG A 56 -9.55 -12.56 -12.30
CA ARG A 56 -10.98 -12.84 -12.54
C ARG A 56 -11.84 -12.90 -11.28
N ASP A 57 -11.25 -12.68 -10.12
CA ASP A 57 -11.94 -12.72 -8.85
C ASP A 57 -12.11 -11.30 -8.30
N GLU A 58 -13.22 -10.66 -8.68
CA GLU A 58 -13.58 -9.32 -8.22
C GLU A 58 -13.77 -9.24 -6.69
N SER A 59 -13.84 -10.37 -5.98
CA SER A 59 -13.92 -10.36 -4.51
C SER A 59 -12.62 -9.88 -3.84
N HIS A 60 -11.50 -9.93 -4.57
CA HIS A 60 -10.21 -9.41 -4.12
C HIS A 60 -10.01 -7.93 -4.44
N ARG A 61 -10.88 -7.32 -5.25
CA ARG A 61 -10.84 -5.90 -5.55
C ARG A 61 -11.14 -5.09 -4.30
N TYR A 62 -10.30 -4.11 -4.00
CA TYR A 62 -10.56 -3.16 -2.93
C TYR A 62 -10.41 -1.71 -3.41
N LEU A 63 -11.17 -0.83 -2.78
CA LEU A 63 -11.01 0.62 -2.93
C LEU A 63 -9.81 1.04 -2.07
N ASP A 64 -8.78 1.59 -2.70
CA ASP A 64 -7.57 2.02 -2.01
C ASP A 64 -7.57 3.54 -1.75
N GLY A 65 -8.18 4.33 -2.65
CA GLY A 65 -8.22 5.78 -2.50
C GLY A 65 -9.33 6.48 -3.29
N GLN A 66 -9.64 7.70 -2.87
CA GLN A 66 -10.61 8.58 -3.51
C GLN A 66 -10.02 9.98 -3.64
N PHE A 67 -10.09 10.56 -4.83
CA PHE A 67 -9.36 11.78 -5.19
C PHE A 67 -10.25 12.79 -5.91
N ALA A 68 -10.00 14.08 -5.67
CA ALA A 68 -10.75 15.16 -6.30
C ALA A 68 -10.37 15.32 -7.78
N THR A 69 -9.13 14.99 -8.12
CA THR A 69 -8.58 15.13 -9.47
C THR A 69 -8.07 13.81 -10.03
N TYR A 70 -8.06 13.72 -11.36
CA TYR A 70 -7.50 12.56 -12.05
C TYR A 70 -5.99 12.43 -11.83
N ASP A 71 -5.27 13.56 -11.78
CA ASP A 71 -3.82 13.57 -11.60
C ASP A 71 -3.40 13.05 -10.21
N GLU A 72 -4.15 13.37 -9.16
CA GLU A 72 -3.95 12.80 -7.82
C GLU A 72 -4.18 11.28 -7.82
N ALA A 73 -5.24 10.81 -8.47
CA ALA A 73 -5.51 9.38 -8.61
C ALA A 73 -4.39 8.66 -9.38
N VAL A 74 -3.90 9.25 -10.48
CA VAL A 74 -2.77 8.70 -11.25
C VAL A 74 -1.50 8.68 -10.41
N ALA A 75 -1.18 9.76 -9.69
CA ALA A 75 -0.02 9.80 -8.81
C ALA A 75 -0.06 8.69 -7.76
N HIS A 76 -1.25 8.42 -7.22
CA HIS A 76 -1.49 7.34 -6.27
C HIS A 76 -1.31 5.95 -6.91
N CYS A 77 -1.91 5.70 -8.08
CA CYS A 77 -1.69 4.46 -8.83
C CYS A 77 -0.20 4.22 -9.12
N ARG A 78 0.52 5.27 -9.53
CA ARG A 78 1.97 5.19 -9.80
C ARG A 78 2.75 4.80 -8.55
N ALA A 79 2.44 5.39 -7.40
CA ALA A 79 3.11 5.07 -6.15
C ALA A 79 2.94 3.60 -5.74
N ILE A 80 1.75 3.02 -5.97
CA ILE A 80 1.49 1.59 -5.74
C ILE A 80 2.40 0.74 -6.64
N VAL A 81 2.42 1.03 -7.95
CA VAL A 81 3.25 0.29 -8.91
C VAL A 81 4.74 0.44 -8.62
N ASP A 82 5.20 1.65 -8.30
CA ASP A 82 6.60 1.90 -7.95
C ASP A 82 7.01 1.09 -6.71
N GLY A 83 6.17 1.03 -5.66
CA GLY A 83 6.42 0.21 -4.47
C GLY A 83 6.47 -1.30 -4.77
N GLU A 84 5.60 -1.79 -5.64
CA GLU A 84 5.62 -3.21 -6.07
C GLU A 84 6.89 -3.54 -6.87
N LEU A 85 7.28 -2.66 -7.80
CA LEU A 85 8.50 -2.84 -8.58
C LEU A 85 9.75 -2.80 -7.70
N GLU A 86 9.79 -1.91 -6.71
CA GLU A 86 10.85 -1.85 -5.69
C GLU A 86 11.02 -3.18 -4.94
N ASN A 87 9.92 -3.81 -4.56
CA ASN A 87 9.93 -5.10 -3.87
C ASN A 87 10.21 -6.29 -4.81
N ALA A 88 9.86 -6.18 -6.09
CA ALA A 88 10.14 -7.20 -7.10
C ALA A 88 11.62 -7.25 -7.53
N PHE A 89 12.45 -6.28 -7.13
CA PHE A 89 13.88 -6.26 -7.45
C PHE A 89 14.67 -7.34 -6.70
N LYS A 90 14.81 -8.49 -7.36
CA LYS A 90 15.95 -9.37 -7.07
C LYS A 90 17.22 -8.74 -7.67
N PRO A 91 18.36 -8.73 -6.94
CA PRO A 91 19.64 -8.29 -7.49
C PRO A 91 19.94 -8.97 -8.83
N GLY A 92 20.36 -8.20 -9.83
CA GLY A 92 20.67 -8.70 -11.17
C GLY A 92 19.49 -8.89 -12.14
N ALA A 93 18.23 -8.74 -11.70
CA ALA A 93 17.07 -8.92 -12.58
C ALA A 93 17.06 -7.93 -13.77
N THR A 94 16.71 -8.40 -14.97
CA THR A 94 16.51 -7.56 -16.16
C THR A 94 15.19 -6.80 -16.09
N ALA A 95 15.05 -5.72 -16.87
CA ALA A 95 13.79 -4.98 -17.04
C ALA A 95 12.62 -5.92 -17.41
N GLU A 96 12.88 -6.87 -18.31
CA GLU A 96 11.91 -7.87 -18.77
C GLU A 96 11.48 -8.80 -17.63
N GLN A 97 12.43 -9.32 -16.85
CA GLN A 97 12.14 -10.22 -15.72
C GLN A 97 11.33 -9.52 -14.62
N ARG A 98 11.61 -8.23 -14.37
CA ARG A 98 10.84 -7.40 -13.43
C ARG A 98 9.42 -7.23 -13.91
N PHE A 99 9.24 -6.86 -15.18
CA PHE A 99 7.92 -6.70 -15.77
C PHE A 99 7.14 -8.01 -15.82
N GLU A 100 7.79 -9.13 -16.17
CA GLU A 100 7.19 -10.46 -16.16
C GLU A 100 6.69 -10.81 -14.74
N THR A 101 7.52 -10.62 -13.73
CA THR A 101 7.15 -10.87 -12.32
C THR A 101 5.97 -9.99 -11.91
N TYR A 102 6.02 -8.69 -12.21
CA TYR A 102 4.92 -7.75 -11.90
C TYR A 102 3.62 -8.15 -12.60
N SER A 103 3.67 -8.53 -13.88
CA SER A 103 2.46 -8.90 -14.64
C SER A 103 1.77 -10.18 -14.14
N LEU A 104 2.48 -10.99 -13.35
CA LEU A 104 1.96 -12.23 -12.78
C LEU A 104 1.52 -12.09 -11.31
N PHE A 105 2.21 -11.26 -10.53
CA PHE A 105 2.08 -11.23 -9.08
C PHE A 105 1.91 -9.83 -8.48
N GLY A 106 2.03 -8.79 -9.30
CA GLY A 106 1.92 -7.41 -8.85
C GLY A 106 0.49 -6.91 -8.74
N LEU A 107 0.33 -5.77 -8.10
CA LEU A 107 -0.93 -5.06 -8.01
C LEU A 107 -1.26 -4.29 -9.30
N ASP A 108 -2.52 -4.34 -9.73
CA ASP A 108 -3.06 -3.64 -10.91
C ASP A 108 -4.03 -2.52 -10.47
N PRO A 109 -3.51 -1.34 -10.11
CA PRO A 109 -4.34 -0.20 -9.75
C PRO A 109 -4.98 0.44 -10.99
N PHE A 110 -6.29 0.65 -10.95
CA PHE A 110 -7.04 1.34 -11.99
C PHE A 110 -7.96 2.43 -11.43
N ILE A 111 -8.32 3.39 -12.28
CA ILE A 111 -9.10 4.56 -11.88
C ILE A 111 -10.51 4.44 -12.45
N LYS A 112 -11.51 4.36 -11.57
CA LYS A 112 -12.90 4.57 -11.93
C LYS A 112 -13.19 6.07 -11.95
N THR A 113 -13.52 6.59 -13.13
CA THR A 113 -13.83 8.02 -13.33
C THR A 113 -15.28 8.33 -12.98
N PRO A 114 -15.57 9.51 -12.40
CA PRO A 114 -16.95 9.99 -12.23
C PRO A 114 -17.74 10.05 -13.54
N PRO A 115 -19.07 9.93 -13.50
CA PRO A 115 -19.92 10.15 -14.68
C PRO A 115 -19.63 11.49 -15.35
N GLY A 116 -19.46 11.48 -16.68
CA GLY A 116 -19.16 12.68 -17.48
C GLY A 116 -17.72 13.20 -17.40
N ARG A 117 -16.83 12.54 -16.62
CA ARG A 117 -15.40 12.92 -16.48
C ARG A 117 -14.42 11.83 -16.92
N ARG A 118 -14.85 11.00 -17.89
CA ARG A 118 -14.00 9.95 -18.46
C ARG A 118 -12.76 10.56 -19.13
N VAL A 119 -11.60 9.98 -18.86
CA VAL A 119 -10.33 10.33 -19.49
C VAL A 119 -9.96 9.25 -20.50
N ASP A 120 -9.44 9.65 -21.67
CA ASP A 120 -9.01 8.77 -22.75
C ASP A 120 -7.65 9.24 -23.30
N PRO A 121 -6.60 8.37 -23.35
CA PRO A 121 -6.60 7.01 -22.81
C PRO A 121 -6.68 6.99 -21.27
N PRO A 122 -7.28 5.96 -20.66
CA PRO A 122 -7.26 5.78 -19.22
C PRO A 122 -5.87 5.40 -18.72
N PHE A 123 -5.68 5.43 -17.40
CA PHE A 123 -4.44 4.98 -16.79
C PHE A 123 -4.35 3.45 -16.91
N SER A 124 -3.15 2.96 -17.24
CA SER A 124 -2.82 1.55 -17.37
C SER A 124 -1.61 1.28 -16.49
N ALA A 125 -1.79 0.47 -15.44
CA ALA A 125 -0.71 0.13 -14.53
C ALA A 125 0.39 -0.66 -15.22
N TRP A 126 0.02 -1.55 -16.15
CA TRP A 126 0.96 -2.32 -16.94
C TRP A 126 1.81 -1.45 -17.87
N ASP A 127 1.23 -0.47 -18.55
CA ASP A 127 1.99 0.43 -19.41
C ASP A 127 2.98 1.27 -18.58
N TYR A 128 2.54 1.76 -17.42
CA TYR A 128 3.41 2.46 -16.49
C TYR A 128 4.53 1.56 -15.96
N ALA A 129 4.21 0.35 -15.51
CA ALA A 129 5.20 -0.61 -15.00
C ALA A 129 6.26 -0.95 -16.05
N LYS A 130 5.84 -1.13 -17.30
CA LYS A 130 6.74 -1.40 -18.43
C LYS A 130 7.72 -0.25 -18.68
N GLU A 131 7.24 0.99 -18.63
CA GLU A 131 8.09 2.18 -18.73
C GLU A 131 9.11 2.22 -17.58
N ARG A 132 8.63 2.02 -16.34
CA ARG A 132 9.47 2.09 -15.14
C ARG A 132 10.54 1.00 -15.10
N CYS A 133 10.22 -0.23 -15.49
CA CYS A 133 11.18 -1.32 -15.61
C CYS A 133 12.36 -0.98 -16.55
N GLY A 134 12.11 -0.21 -17.61
CA GLY A 134 13.16 0.22 -18.56
C GLY A 134 14.09 1.30 -18.03
N ILE A 135 13.68 2.05 -17.01
CA ILE A 135 14.44 3.17 -16.44
C ILE A 135 15.20 2.76 -15.18
N LEU A 136 14.69 1.78 -14.44
CA LEU A 136 15.25 1.40 -13.14
C LEU A 136 16.60 0.67 -13.29
N PRO A 137 17.65 1.08 -12.54
CA PRO A 137 18.98 0.50 -12.68
C PRO A 137 18.98 -0.98 -12.31
N ARG A 138 19.85 -1.77 -12.94
CA ARG A 138 20.13 -3.13 -12.49
C ARG A 138 21.03 -3.04 -11.26
N ASP A 139 20.54 -3.46 -10.11
CA ASP A 139 21.42 -3.72 -8.97
C ASP A 139 22.39 -4.84 -9.36
N ALA A 140 23.68 -4.61 -9.17
CA ALA A 140 24.69 -5.62 -9.46
C ALA A 140 24.37 -6.88 -8.64
N ALA A 141 24.32 -8.03 -9.30
CA ALA A 141 24.25 -9.30 -8.57
C ALA A 141 25.43 -9.33 -7.59
N ILE A 142 25.16 -9.58 -6.31
CA ILE A 142 26.22 -9.84 -5.34
C ILE A 142 26.95 -11.08 -5.89
N PRO A 143 28.25 -10.99 -6.23
CA PRO A 143 28.97 -12.17 -6.68
C PRO A 143 28.93 -13.21 -5.56
N GLU A 144 28.47 -14.42 -5.87
CA GLU A 144 28.62 -15.54 -4.93
C GLU A 144 30.12 -15.72 -4.64
N ALA A 145 30.45 -15.69 -3.35
CA ALA A 145 31.81 -15.79 -2.82
C ALA A 145 32.27 -17.25 -2.68
#